data_AF-A0AAW9SGE8-F1
#
_entry.id   AF-A0AAW9SGE8-F1
#
_cell.length_a   1.000
_cell.length_b   1.000
_cell.length_c   1.000
_cell.angle_alpha   90.00
_cell.angle_beta   90.00
_cell.angle_gamma   90.00
#
_symmetry.space_group_name_H-M   'P 1'
#
loop_
_entity.id
_entity.type
_entity.pdbx_description
1 polymer ?
#
loop_
_entity_poly.entity_id
_entity_poly.type
_entity_poly.pdbx_seq_one_letter_code
_entity_poly.pdbx_strand_id
1 'polypeptide(L)'
;MKKILAVLLLCAGPVWAQVDYDRVILPEGNTSQEQVEKLIRTAWKNYPENKILQHKITISEYEIRKAKVDWSKDIRASFNLNEGNIDPPENGANLFYPRYNMGVTLPLSTLLVTPKQVKIAKQNHQIAKEELNQQKLFIRKIVLIKYQHYLSAKKVFQVQSEITEEQYSKYVLAEQQFKNGEIELETFNETLRSYNTERLNKIKAEEQLLTSKIELEELVGVPLEEV
;
A
#
# COMPACT_ATOMS: atom_id res chain seq x y z
N MET A 1 53.07 23.41 35.86
CA MET A 1 52.21 24.29 35.04
C MET A 1 51.62 23.47 33.90
N LYS A 2 50.30 23.54 33.76
CA LYS A 2 49.42 22.61 33.03
C LYS A 2 49.63 22.71 31.52
N LYS A 3 49.81 21.58 30.83
CA LYS A 3 49.54 21.47 29.39
C LYS A 3 48.38 20.50 29.21
N ILE A 4 47.30 21.05 28.66
CA ILE A 4 45.97 20.49 28.52
C ILE A 4 46.03 19.41 27.42
N LEU A 5 45.62 18.19 27.77
CA LEU A 5 45.40 17.09 26.85
C LEU A 5 44.01 17.29 26.22
N ALA A 6 43.95 17.69 24.95
CA ALA A 6 42.70 17.75 24.20
C ALA A 6 42.37 16.34 23.69
N VAL A 7 41.45 15.66 24.39
CA VAL A 7 40.83 14.42 23.91
C VAL A 7 39.79 14.80 22.87
N LEU A 8 40.10 14.52 21.60
CA LEU A 8 39.18 14.59 20.48
C LEU A 8 38.21 13.42 20.60
N LEU A 9 37.06 13.67 21.23
CA LEU A 9 35.93 12.75 21.26
C LEU A 9 35.33 12.71 19.85
N LEU A 10 35.64 11.65 19.09
CA LEU A 10 34.89 11.30 17.89
C LEU A 10 33.45 10.97 18.31
N CYS A 11 32.53 11.91 18.11
CA CYS A 11 31.11 11.65 18.11
C CYS A 11 30.77 10.77 16.89
N ALA A 12 30.95 9.46 17.01
CA ALA A 12 30.27 8.51 16.14
C ALA A 12 28.78 8.52 16.52
N GLY A 13 28.02 9.44 15.93
CA GLY A 13 26.56 9.38 16.00
C GLY A 13 26.08 8.07 15.36
N PRO A 14 24.98 7.47 15.85
CA PRO A 14 24.40 6.30 15.22
C PRO A 14 24.06 6.67 13.77
N VAL A 15 24.65 5.97 12.80
CA VAL A 15 24.17 5.97 11.43
C VAL A 15 22.87 5.19 11.47
N TRP A 16 21.74 5.89 11.61
CA TRP A 16 20.43 5.30 11.36
C TRP A 16 20.42 4.97 9.88
N ALA A 17 20.65 3.71 9.52
CA ALA A 17 20.53 3.26 8.15
C ALA A 17 19.08 3.51 7.72
N GLN A 18 18.86 4.57 6.94
CA GLN A 18 17.55 4.87 6.39
C GLN A 18 17.16 3.73 5.46
N VAL A 19 15.96 3.18 5.66
CA VAL A 19 15.46 2.09 4.82
C VAL A 19 15.35 2.59 3.38
N ASP A 20 16.04 1.90 2.48
CA ASP A 20 15.94 2.14 1.04
C ASP A 20 14.66 1.48 0.51
N TYR A 21 13.59 2.25 0.45
CA TYR A 21 12.28 1.78 -0.01
C TYR A 21 12.23 1.43 -1.50
N ASP A 22 13.27 1.75 -2.27
CA ASP A 22 13.38 1.33 -3.67
C ASP A 22 13.98 -0.09 -3.79
N ARG A 23 14.53 -0.63 -2.70
CA ARG A 23 14.86 -2.06 -2.58
C ARG A 23 13.70 -2.93 -2.08
N VAL A 24 12.67 -2.32 -1.49
CA VAL A 24 11.47 -3.03 -1.05
C VAL A 24 10.66 -3.52 -2.25
N ILE A 25 10.58 -2.68 -3.30
CA ILE A 25 9.96 -3.02 -4.58
C ILE A 25 10.97 -2.71 -5.68
N LEU A 26 11.55 -3.75 -6.25
CA LEU A 26 12.66 -3.63 -7.19
C LEU A 26 12.22 -3.04 -8.54
N PRO A 27 13.03 -2.21 -9.21
CA PRO A 27 12.73 -1.64 -10.54
C PRO A 27 12.80 -2.68 -11.68
N GLU A 28 12.18 -2.37 -12.83
CA GLU A 28 12.13 -3.26 -13.99
C GLU A 28 13.53 -3.35 -14.64
N GLY A 29 13.99 -4.56 -14.97
CA GLY A 29 15.29 -4.77 -15.65
C GLY A 29 16.37 -5.51 -14.86
N ASN A 30 16.16 -5.81 -13.56
CA ASN A 30 17.03 -6.76 -12.85
C ASN A 30 16.69 -8.20 -13.26
N THR A 31 17.52 -8.77 -14.12
CA THR A 31 17.34 -10.06 -14.82
C THR A 31 17.55 -11.31 -13.96
N SER A 32 17.89 -11.19 -12.67
CA SER A 32 18.16 -12.32 -11.77
C SER A 32 17.01 -12.65 -10.79
N GLN A 33 15.79 -12.18 -11.04
CA GLN A 33 14.75 -12.19 -10.01
C GLN A 33 14.11 -13.56 -9.78
N GLU A 34 14.15 -13.98 -8.51
CA GLU A 34 13.35 -15.06 -7.94
C GLU A 34 11.86 -14.80 -8.24
N GLN A 35 11.09 -15.84 -8.58
CA GLN A 35 9.67 -15.75 -8.97
C GLN A 35 8.83 -14.87 -8.03
N VAL A 36 9.17 -14.90 -6.74
CA VAL A 36 8.51 -14.11 -5.69
C VAL A 36 8.65 -12.59 -5.87
N GLU A 37 9.78 -12.09 -6.37
CA GLU A 37 9.98 -10.66 -6.63
C GLU A 37 9.14 -10.19 -7.82
N LYS A 38 8.95 -11.05 -8.82
CA LYS A 38 8.03 -10.77 -9.93
C LYS A 38 6.59 -10.67 -9.43
N LEU A 39 6.16 -11.56 -8.54
CA LEU A 39 4.84 -11.48 -7.89
C LEU A 39 4.67 -10.19 -7.09
N ILE A 40 5.67 -9.78 -6.30
CA ILE A 40 5.62 -8.54 -5.51
C ILE A 40 5.46 -7.31 -6.42
N ARG A 41 6.22 -7.26 -7.51
CA ARG A 41 6.15 -6.18 -8.49
C ARG A 41 4.80 -6.13 -9.20
N THR A 42 4.29 -7.26 -9.65
CA THR A 42 2.99 -7.35 -10.33
C THR A 42 1.86 -6.94 -9.38
N ALA A 43 1.88 -7.42 -8.13
CA ALA A 43 0.95 -6.98 -7.09
C ALA A 43 1.04 -5.47 -6.86
N TRP A 44 2.24 -4.90 -6.76
CA TRP A 44 2.41 -3.46 -6.61
C TRP A 44 1.80 -2.65 -7.77
N LYS A 45 1.96 -3.13 -9.00
CA LYS A 45 1.42 -2.48 -10.19
C LYS A 45 -0.10 -2.53 -10.25
N ASN A 46 -0.69 -3.64 -9.83
CA ASN A 46 -2.11 -3.92 -10.01
C ASN A 46 -2.98 -3.50 -8.81
N TYR A 47 -2.42 -3.43 -7.60
CA TYR A 47 -3.19 -3.11 -6.39
C TYR A 47 -3.70 -1.66 -6.39
N PRO A 48 -5.03 -1.41 -6.40
CA PRO A 48 -5.59 -0.07 -6.58
C PRO A 48 -5.18 0.96 -5.52
N GLU A 49 -5.01 0.54 -4.26
CA GLU A 49 -4.60 1.43 -3.18
C GLU A 49 -3.27 2.12 -3.48
N ASN A 50 -2.36 1.46 -4.20
CA ASN A 50 -1.06 2.05 -4.54
C ASN A 50 -1.24 3.27 -5.45
N LYS A 51 -2.19 3.22 -6.39
CA LYS A 51 -2.56 4.36 -7.24
C LYS A 51 -3.22 5.47 -6.42
N ILE A 52 -4.09 5.12 -5.48
CA ILE A 52 -4.72 6.09 -4.56
C ILE A 52 -3.65 6.85 -3.78
N LEU A 53 -2.66 6.16 -3.21
CA LEU A 53 -1.57 6.80 -2.47
C LEU A 53 -0.68 7.68 -3.36
N GLN A 54 -0.39 7.25 -4.60
CA GLN A 54 0.30 8.10 -5.57
C GLN A 54 -0.49 9.38 -5.89
N HIS A 55 -1.81 9.28 -6.02
CA HIS A 55 -2.66 10.44 -6.19
C HIS A 55 -2.69 11.32 -4.94
N LYS A 56 -2.69 10.78 -3.72
CA LYS A 56 -2.56 11.56 -2.48
C LYS A 56 -1.26 12.37 -2.44
N ILE A 57 -0.14 11.79 -2.86
CA ILE A 57 1.13 12.53 -2.99
C ILE A 57 0.95 13.69 -3.97
N THR A 58 0.38 13.43 -5.15
CA THR A 58 0.13 14.47 -6.16
C THR A 58 -0.78 15.58 -5.64
N ILE A 59 -1.86 15.23 -4.93
CA ILE A 59 -2.78 16.18 -4.28
C ILE A 59 -2.02 17.05 -3.28
N SER A 60 -1.22 16.43 -2.39
CA SER A 60 -0.44 17.18 -1.39
C SER A 60 0.59 18.12 -2.01
N GLU A 61 1.14 17.81 -3.19
CA GLU A 61 1.99 18.75 -3.94
C GLU A 61 1.21 19.97 -4.41
N TYR A 62 -0.01 19.76 -4.93
CA TYR A 62 -0.89 20.86 -5.30
C TYR A 62 -1.32 21.68 -4.08
N GLU A 63 -1.54 21.05 -2.93
CA GLU A 63 -1.81 21.77 -1.68
C GLU A 63 -0.66 22.67 -1.25
N ILE A 64 0.60 22.22 -1.40
CA ILE A 64 1.77 23.08 -1.14
C ILE A 64 1.75 24.28 -2.09
N ARG A 65 1.50 24.06 -3.39
CA ARG A 65 1.46 25.15 -4.39
C ARG A 65 0.32 26.13 -4.08
N LYS A 66 -0.87 25.61 -3.76
CA LYS A 66 -2.04 26.38 -3.33
C LYS A 66 -1.73 27.21 -2.09
N ALA A 67 -1.15 26.60 -1.05
CA ALA A 67 -0.78 27.29 0.19
C ALA A 67 0.23 28.42 -0.05
N LYS A 68 1.15 28.28 -1.01
CA LYS A 68 2.13 29.34 -1.35
C LYS A 68 1.49 30.58 -1.98
N VAL A 69 0.40 30.42 -2.72
CA VAL A 69 -0.31 31.52 -3.37
C VAL A 69 -1.57 31.93 -2.61
N ASP A 70 -1.91 31.25 -1.51
CA ASP A 70 -3.14 31.46 -0.75
C ASP A 70 -3.30 32.90 -0.25
N TRP A 71 -2.19 33.62 -0.06
CA TRP A 71 -2.21 35.04 0.29
C TRP A 71 -2.88 35.94 -0.76
N SER A 72 -2.89 35.53 -2.04
CA SER A 72 -3.45 36.34 -3.12
C SER A 72 -4.98 36.39 -3.07
N LYS A 73 -5.64 35.43 -2.42
CA LYS A 73 -7.11 35.38 -2.29
C LYS A 73 -7.66 36.54 -1.45
N ASP A 74 -6.82 37.11 -0.59
CA ASP A 74 -7.22 38.16 0.35
C ASP A 74 -6.97 39.56 -0.23
N ILE A 75 -6.37 39.66 -1.42
CA ILE A 75 -6.21 40.92 -2.14
C ILE A 75 -7.59 41.36 -2.63
N ARG A 76 -8.05 42.51 -2.14
CA ARG A 76 -9.26 43.16 -2.64
C ARG A 76 -8.90 44.50 -3.26
N ALA A 77 -9.24 44.68 -4.53
CA ALA A 77 -9.23 45.98 -5.18
C ALA A 77 -10.64 46.55 -5.16
N SER A 78 -10.79 47.80 -4.73
CA SER A 78 -12.03 48.55 -4.80
C SER A 78 -11.84 49.79 -5.67
N PHE A 79 -12.88 50.13 -6.40
CA PHE A 79 -13.01 51.36 -7.15
C PHE A 79 -14.41 51.90 -6.90
N ASN A 80 -14.51 53.17 -6.53
CA ASN A 80 -15.75 53.86 -6.26
C ASN A 80 -15.76 55.21 -6.98
N LEU A 81 -16.89 55.50 -7.60
CA LEU A 81 -17.20 56.76 -8.25
C LEU A 81 -18.20 57.51 -7.39
N ASN A 82 -17.90 58.78 -7.10
CA ASN A 82 -18.82 59.62 -6.36
C ASN A 82 -19.72 60.39 -7.34
N GLU A 83 -20.98 59.96 -7.47
CA GLU A 83 -21.96 60.54 -8.39
C GLU A 83 -22.25 62.02 -8.10
N GLY A 84 -22.20 62.49 -6.85
CA GLY A 84 -22.47 63.90 -6.60
C GLY A 84 -21.29 64.84 -6.89
N ASN A 85 -20.18 64.32 -7.44
CA ASN A 85 -19.18 65.10 -8.18
C ASN A 85 -19.40 65.06 -9.70
N ILE A 86 -20.24 64.16 -10.21
CA ILE A 86 -20.56 63.95 -11.64
C ILE A 86 -21.86 64.67 -11.99
N ASP A 87 -22.87 64.57 -11.13
CA ASP A 87 -24.15 65.29 -11.16
C ASP A 87 -24.41 65.94 -9.79
N PRO A 88 -23.84 67.12 -9.51
CA PRO A 88 -23.91 67.75 -8.19
C PRO A 88 -25.32 68.26 -7.88
N PRO A 89 -25.89 67.98 -6.69
CA PRO A 89 -27.19 68.51 -6.29
C PRO A 89 -27.15 70.05 -6.19
N GLU A 90 -28.25 70.73 -6.55
CA GLU A 90 -28.36 72.20 -6.64
C GLU A 90 -27.89 72.95 -5.38
N ASN A 91 -27.92 72.30 -4.21
CA ASN A 91 -27.55 72.86 -2.92
C ASN A 91 -26.02 72.93 -2.68
N GLY A 92 -25.18 72.54 -3.65
CA GLY A 92 -23.71 72.67 -3.56
C GLY A 92 -23.04 71.80 -2.49
N ALA A 93 -23.76 70.80 -1.95
CA ALA A 93 -23.38 70.10 -0.72
C ALA A 93 -22.22 69.09 -0.85
N ASN A 94 -21.68 68.85 -2.06
CA ASN A 94 -20.80 67.70 -2.31
C ASN A 94 -19.33 68.02 -2.70
N LEU A 95 -18.84 69.24 -2.44
CA LEU A 95 -17.50 69.67 -2.86
C LEU A 95 -16.31 69.04 -2.10
N PHE A 96 -16.53 68.26 -1.03
CA PHE A 96 -15.45 67.80 -0.14
C PHE A 96 -15.03 66.33 -0.30
N TYR A 97 -15.74 65.54 -1.12
CA TYR A 97 -15.43 64.12 -1.29
C TYR A 97 -14.67 63.86 -2.60
N PRO A 98 -13.71 62.91 -2.65
CA PRO A 98 -12.99 62.58 -3.88
C PRO A 98 -13.94 62.08 -4.97
N ARG A 99 -13.75 62.54 -6.21
CA ARG A 99 -14.52 62.08 -7.40
C ARG A 99 -14.26 60.60 -7.71
N TYR A 100 -13.04 60.14 -7.46
CA TYR A 100 -12.60 58.76 -7.62
C TYR A 100 -11.99 58.28 -6.31
N ASN A 101 -12.36 57.09 -5.86
CA ASN A 101 -11.72 56.43 -4.73
C ASN A 101 -11.31 55.02 -5.16
N MET A 102 -10.02 54.73 -5.07
CA MET A 102 -9.47 53.40 -5.35
C MET A 102 -8.62 52.92 -4.18
N GLY A 103 -8.72 51.65 -3.87
CA GLY A 103 -7.98 51.05 -2.76
C GLY A 103 -7.62 49.60 -3.05
N VAL A 104 -6.47 49.17 -2.53
CA VAL A 104 -6.10 47.76 -2.45
C VAL A 104 -5.90 47.40 -1.00
N THR A 105 -6.57 46.35 -0.54
CA THR A 105 -6.49 45.89 0.85
C THR A 105 -5.92 44.48 0.88
N LEU A 106 -4.90 44.28 1.73
CA LEU A 106 -4.31 42.99 2.07
C LEU A 106 -4.18 42.88 3.59
N PRO A 107 -4.86 41.94 4.27
CA PRO A 107 -4.73 41.77 5.72
C PRO A 107 -3.30 41.33 6.10
N LEU A 108 -2.70 42.00 7.10
CA LEU A 108 -1.37 41.63 7.61
C LEU A 108 -1.37 40.22 8.23
N SER A 109 -2.51 39.78 8.78
CA SER A 109 -2.69 38.43 9.33
C SER A 109 -2.43 37.34 8.28
N THR A 110 -2.83 37.57 7.03
CA THR A 110 -2.58 36.67 5.90
C THR A 110 -1.09 36.42 5.73
N LEU A 111 -0.27 37.49 5.73
CA LEU A 111 1.19 37.38 5.58
C LEU A 111 1.87 36.62 6.73
N LEU A 112 1.31 36.69 7.95
CA LEU A 112 1.82 35.96 9.11
C LEU A 112 1.41 34.47 9.13
N VAL A 113 0.24 34.15 8.59
CA VAL A 113 -0.34 32.79 8.63
C VAL A 113 0.10 31.94 7.43
N THR A 114 0.20 32.52 6.23
CA THR A 114 0.55 31.79 4.99
C THR A 114 1.83 30.95 5.11
N PRO A 115 2.96 31.45 5.68
CA PRO A 115 4.15 30.62 5.84
C PRO A 115 3.94 29.39 6.73
N LYS A 116 3.08 29.50 7.76
CA LYS A 116 2.73 28.37 8.64
C LYS A 116 1.89 27.34 7.90
N GLN A 117 0.93 27.78 7.08
CA GLN A 117 0.13 26.89 6.23
C GLN A 117 1.00 26.14 5.21
N VAL A 118 1.98 26.82 4.60
CA VAL A 118 2.96 26.17 3.71
C VAL A 118 3.76 25.10 4.45
N LYS A 119 4.18 25.36 5.69
CA LYS A 119 4.87 24.36 6.52
C LYS A 119 3.99 23.15 6.80
N ILE A 120 2.71 23.37 7.14
CA ILE A 120 1.73 22.29 7.36
C ILE A 120 1.54 21.46 6.09
N ALA A 121 1.32 22.09 4.93
CA ALA A 121 1.15 21.40 3.66
C ALA A 121 2.39 20.55 3.29
N LYS A 122 3.61 21.04 3.59
CA LYS A 122 4.84 20.26 3.42
C LYS A 122 4.91 19.03 4.32
N GLN A 123 4.47 19.15 5.57
CA GLN A 123 4.41 18.00 6.48
C GLN A 123 3.38 16.98 6.00
N ASN A 124 2.20 17.42 5.55
CA ASN A 124 1.19 16.53 4.96
C ASN A 124 1.72 15.79 3.72
N HIS A 125 2.50 16.46 2.87
CA HIS A 125 3.16 15.81 1.74
C HIS A 125 4.18 14.76 2.17
N GLN A 126 4.95 15.02 3.24
CA GLN A 126 5.86 14.01 3.78
C GLN A 126 5.08 12.82 4.35
N ILE A 127 3.98 13.06 5.08
CA ILE A 127 3.09 12.00 5.58
C ILE A 127 2.58 11.15 4.41
N ALA A 128 2.09 11.75 3.33
CA ALA A 128 1.63 11.02 2.15
C ALA A 128 2.72 10.14 1.51
N LYS A 129 3.99 10.59 1.53
CA LYS A 129 5.13 9.79 1.10
C LYS A 129 5.40 8.61 2.03
N GLU A 130 5.34 8.82 3.34
CA GLU A 130 5.52 7.74 4.30
C GLU A 130 4.36 6.73 4.27
N GLU A 131 3.13 7.17 4.00
CA GLU A 131 2.00 6.27 3.75
C GLU A 131 2.27 5.35 2.54
N LEU A 132 2.81 5.91 1.44
CA LEU A 132 3.21 5.11 0.28
C LEU A 132 4.33 4.11 0.63
N ASN A 133 5.33 4.53 1.41
CA ASN A 133 6.41 3.67 1.86
C ASN A 133 5.91 2.53 2.77
N GLN A 134 4.99 2.84 3.68
CA GLN A 134 4.31 1.85 4.51
C GLN A 134 3.54 0.85 3.65
N GLN A 135 2.86 1.32 2.60
CA GLN A 135 2.16 0.46 1.66
C GLN A 135 3.13 -0.45 0.88
N LYS A 136 4.31 0.05 0.48
CA LYS A 136 5.35 -0.80 -0.15
C LYS A 136 5.73 -1.98 0.75
N LEU A 137 5.98 -1.71 2.04
CA LEU A 137 6.30 -2.74 3.04
C LEU A 137 5.14 -3.71 3.23
N PHE A 138 3.91 -3.19 3.27
CA PHE A 138 2.71 -3.99 3.44
C PHE A 138 2.52 -4.98 2.29
N ILE A 139 2.52 -4.50 1.03
CA ILE A 139 2.38 -5.35 -0.16
C ILE A 139 3.44 -6.44 -0.17
N ARG A 140 4.71 -6.09 0.05
CA ARG A 140 5.80 -7.07 0.12
C ARG A 140 5.51 -8.15 1.16
N LYS A 141 5.15 -7.76 2.38
CA LYS A 141 4.83 -8.70 3.47
C LYS A 141 3.69 -9.64 3.07
N ILE A 142 2.57 -9.12 2.56
CA ILE A 142 1.39 -9.94 2.30
C ILE A 142 1.58 -10.87 1.09
N VAL A 143 2.31 -10.46 0.06
CA VAL A 143 2.66 -11.34 -1.08
C VAL A 143 3.54 -12.49 -0.58
N LEU A 144 4.56 -12.21 0.23
CA LEU A 144 5.45 -13.24 0.78
C LEU A 144 4.69 -14.27 1.62
N ILE A 145 3.79 -13.81 2.50
CA ILE A 145 2.97 -14.70 3.33
C ILE A 145 2.08 -15.59 2.45
N LYS A 146 1.34 -15.01 1.51
CA LYS A 146 0.42 -15.77 0.63
C LYS A 146 1.17 -16.73 -0.28
N TYR A 147 2.32 -16.33 -0.82
CA TYR A 147 3.18 -17.21 -1.61
C TYR A 147 3.67 -18.39 -0.79
N GLN A 148 4.10 -18.16 0.45
CA GLN A 148 4.52 -19.24 1.35
C GLN A 148 3.35 -20.18 1.70
N HIS A 149 2.14 -19.65 1.91
CA HIS A 149 0.94 -20.45 2.13
C HIS A 149 0.62 -21.33 0.93
N TYR A 150 0.70 -20.79 -0.28
CA TYR A 150 0.51 -21.54 -1.53
C TYR A 150 1.54 -22.67 -1.67
N LEU A 151 2.83 -22.39 -1.46
CA LEU A 151 3.88 -23.41 -1.51
C LEU A 151 3.67 -24.51 -0.46
N SER A 152 3.22 -24.13 0.74
CA SER A 152 2.91 -25.08 1.81
C SER A 152 1.73 -25.97 1.44
N ALA A 153 0.62 -25.37 1.00
CA ALA A 153 -0.58 -26.10 0.60
C ALA A 153 -0.30 -27.06 -0.57
N LYS A 154 0.54 -26.64 -1.53
CA LYS A 154 0.99 -27.49 -2.63
C LYS A 154 1.72 -28.74 -2.14
N LYS A 155 2.63 -28.59 -1.17
CA LYS A 155 3.35 -29.72 -0.56
C LYS A 155 2.41 -30.63 0.24
N VAL A 156 1.48 -30.05 1.02
CA VAL A 156 0.49 -30.82 1.77
C VAL A 156 -0.38 -31.65 0.84
N PHE A 157 -0.87 -31.06 -0.26
CA PHE A 157 -1.64 -31.79 -1.27
C PHE A 157 -0.84 -32.91 -1.92
N GLN A 158 0.45 -32.68 -2.22
CA GLN A 158 1.31 -33.72 -2.78
C GLN A 158 1.46 -34.90 -1.81
N VAL A 159 1.85 -34.63 -0.56
CA VAL A 159 2.03 -35.68 0.47
C VAL A 159 0.73 -36.42 0.72
N GLN A 160 -0.39 -35.70 0.86
CA GLN A 160 -1.69 -36.32 1.07
C GLN A 160 -2.13 -37.18 -0.13
N SER A 161 -1.78 -36.78 -1.35
CA SER A 161 -2.03 -37.58 -2.55
C SER A 161 -1.27 -38.90 -2.52
N GLU A 162 -0.01 -38.89 -2.06
CA GLU A 162 0.82 -40.09 -1.89
C GLU A 162 0.22 -41.03 -0.81
N ILE A 163 -0.20 -40.48 0.34
CA ILE A 163 -0.85 -41.24 1.42
C ILE A 163 -2.15 -41.91 0.92
N THR A 164 -2.99 -41.17 0.18
CA THR A 164 -4.23 -41.71 -0.35
C THR A 164 -3.98 -42.85 -1.35
N GLU A 165 -2.94 -42.74 -2.18
CA GLU A 165 -2.57 -43.78 -3.15
C GLU A 165 -2.07 -45.06 -2.45
N GLU A 166 -1.26 -44.91 -1.39
CA GLU A 166 -0.84 -46.03 -0.56
C GLU A 166 -2.05 -46.73 0.08
N GLN A 167 -2.98 -45.96 0.64
CA GLN A 167 -4.15 -46.51 1.29
C GLN A 167 -5.14 -47.14 0.29
N TYR A 168 -5.21 -46.61 -0.93
CA TYR A 168 -5.94 -47.23 -2.03
C TYR A 168 -5.36 -48.61 -2.38
N SER A 169 -4.03 -48.70 -2.50
CA SER A 169 -3.33 -49.97 -2.78
C SER A 169 -3.61 -51.03 -1.70
N LYS A 170 -3.60 -50.64 -0.41
CA LYS A 170 -3.97 -51.52 0.72
C LYS A 170 -5.42 -51.98 0.65
N TYR A 171 -6.35 -51.07 0.34
CA TYR A 171 -7.76 -51.42 0.16
C TYR A 171 -7.96 -52.42 -0.99
N VAL A 172 -7.32 -52.22 -2.14
CA VAL A 172 -7.41 -53.14 -3.29
C VAL A 172 -6.87 -54.54 -2.93
N LEU A 173 -5.76 -54.61 -2.20
CA LEU A 173 -5.22 -55.89 -1.71
C LEU A 173 -6.20 -56.57 -0.74
N ALA A 174 -6.72 -55.83 0.23
CA ALA A 174 -7.69 -56.35 1.19
C ALA A 174 -8.98 -56.82 0.50
N GLU A 175 -9.43 -56.12 -0.55
CA GLU A 175 -10.58 -56.54 -1.35
C GLU A 175 -10.33 -57.91 -2.02
N GLN A 176 -9.14 -58.12 -2.58
CA GLN A 176 -8.75 -59.41 -3.17
C GLN A 176 -8.68 -60.52 -2.12
N GLN A 177 -8.00 -60.27 -1.00
CA GLN A 177 -7.87 -61.22 0.10
C GLN A 177 -9.24 -61.60 0.69
N PHE A 178 -10.15 -60.63 0.85
CA PHE A 178 -11.50 -60.88 1.33
C PHE A 178 -12.30 -61.76 0.34
N LYS A 179 -12.21 -61.47 -0.97
CA LYS A 179 -12.84 -62.30 -2.03
C LYS A 179 -12.33 -63.74 -2.01
N ASN A 180 -11.07 -63.95 -1.64
CA ASN A 180 -10.45 -65.27 -1.50
C ASN A 180 -10.75 -65.94 -0.14
N GLY A 181 -11.38 -65.25 0.80
CA GLY A 181 -11.63 -65.74 2.16
C GLY A 181 -10.40 -65.73 3.07
N GLU A 182 -9.36 -64.96 2.74
CA GLU A 182 -8.08 -64.88 3.48
C GLU A 182 -8.14 -63.90 4.67
N ILE A 183 -9.07 -62.95 4.67
CA ILE A 183 -9.30 -62.00 5.77
C ILE A 183 -10.78 -61.93 6.13
N GLU A 184 -11.07 -61.46 7.36
CA GLU A 184 -12.44 -61.27 7.83
C GLU A 184 -13.08 -59.96 7.32
N LEU A 185 -14.41 -59.91 7.34
CA LEU A 185 -15.20 -58.74 6.94
C LEU A 185 -14.84 -57.48 7.75
N GLU A 186 -14.50 -57.63 9.03
CA GLU A 186 -14.14 -56.49 9.88
C GLU A 186 -12.85 -55.82 9.39
N THR A 187 -11.80 -56.62 9.14
CA THR A 187 -10.52 -56.13 8.58
C THR A 187 -10.72 -55.47 7.21
N PHE A 188 -11.56 -56.05 6.34
CA PHE A 188 -11.91 -55.41 5.08
C PHE A 188 -12.57 -54.05 5.30
N ASN A 189 -13.58 -53.96 6.17
CA ASN A 189 -14.28 -52.72 6.48
C ASN A 189 -13.36 -51.65 7.07
N GLU A 190 -12.39 -52.02 7.90
CA GLU A 190 -11.38 -51.12 8.45
C GLU A 190 -10.52 -50.49 7.34
N THR A 191 -10.01 -51.30 6.40
CA THR A 191 -9.20 -50.78 5.29
C THR A 191 -10.00 -49.85 4.37
N LEU A 192 -11.27 -50.17 4.11
CA LEU A 192 -12.19 -49.34 3.35
C LEU A 192 -12.47 -48.00 4.06
N ARG A 193 -12.74 -48.02 5.37
CA ARG A 193 -12.94 -46.79 6.17
C ARG A 193 -11.68 -45.92 6.16
N SER A 194 -10.51 -46.52 6.32
CA SER A 194 -9.24 -45.79 6.27
C SER A 194 -8.99 -45.17 4.89
N TYR A 195 -9.22 -45.90 3.79
CA TYR A 195 -9.14 -45.33 2.44
C TYR A 195 -10.10 -44.15 2.22
N ASN A 196 -11.36 -44.30 2.63
CA ASN A 196 -12.35 -43.23 2.51
C ASN A 196 -11.97 -41.99 3.34
N THR A 197 -11.33 -42.19 4.49
CA THR A 197 -10.84 -41.10 5.35
C THR A 197 -9.72 -40.34 4.66
N GLU A 198 -8.71 -41.04 4.12
CA GLU A 198 -7.61 -40.38 3.42
C GLU A 198 -8.05 -39.72 2.11
N ARG A 199 -9.03 -40.31 1.42
CA ARG A 199 -9.64 -39.67 0.25
C ARG A 199 -10.34 -38.36 0.60
N LEU A 200 -11.04 -38.29 1.73
CA LEU A 200 -11.63 -37.05 2.22
C LEU A 200 -10.55 -36.01 2.57
N ASN A 201 -9.44 -36.44 3.20
CA ASN A 201 -8.32 -35.57 3.54
C ASN A 201 -7.65 -35.00 2.27
N LYS A 202 -7.50 -35.80 1.21
CA LYS A 202 -6.98 -35.34 -0.08
C LYS A 202 -7.83 -34.23 -0.70
N ILE A 203 -9.16 -34.39 -0.67
CA ILE A 203 -10.08 -33.37 -1.18
C ILE A 203 -9.92 -32.06 -0.41
N LYS A 204 -9.79 -32.12 0.93
CA LYS A 204 -9.54 -30.93 1.76
C LYS A 204 -8.19 -30.27 1.45
N ALA A 205 -7.15 -31.08 1.22
CA ALA A 205 -5.83 -30.57 0.86
C ALA A 205 -5.83 -29.90 -0.52
N GLU A 206 -6.59 -30.44 -1.47
CA GLU A 206 -6.80 -29.84 -2.79
C GLU A 206 -7.55 -28.50 -2.69
N GLU A 207 -8.64 -28.46 -1.92
CA GLU A 207 -9.38 -27.23 -1.64
C GLU A 207 -8.47 -26.14 -1.05
N GLN A 208 -7.63 -26.51 -0.08
CA GLN A 208 -6.68 -25.58 0.54
C GLN A 208 -5.65 -25.06 -0.48
N LEU A 209 -5.13 -25.92 -1.35
CA LEU A 209 -4.24 -25.52 -2.44
C LEU A 209 -4.93 -24.52 -3.37
N LEU A 210 -6.13 -24.83 -3.85
CA LEU A 210 -6.89 -23.98 -4.77
C LEU A 210 -7.22 -22.63 -4.12
N THR A 211 -7.64 -22.63 -2.87
CA THR A 211 -7.97 -21.41 -2.11
C THR A 211 -6.73 -20.54 -1.92
N SER A 212 -5.60 -21.13 -1.52
CA SER A 212 -4.34 -20.40 -1.37
C SER A 212 -3.81 -19.81 -2.69
N LYS A 213 -4.09 -20.47 -3.82
CA LYS A 213 -3.80 -19.96 -5.15
C LYS A 213 -4.67 -18.74 -5.48
N ILE A 214 -5.99 -18.86 -5.34
CA ILE A 214 -6.95 -17.76 -5.58
C ILE A 214 -6.59 -16.54 -4.74
N GLU A 215 -6.28 -16.75 -3.47
CA GLU A 215 -5.89 -15.68 -2.54
C GLU A 215 -4.62 -14.94 -2.97
N LEU A 216 -3.65 -15.63 -3.57
CA LEU A 216 -2.44 -15.01 -4.09
C LEU A 216 -2.73 -14.27 -5.40
N GLU A 217 -3.55 -14.85 -6.27
CA GLU A 217 -3.97 -14.24 -7.54
C GLU A 217 -4.80 -12.98 -7.33
N GLU A 218 -5.68 -12.95 -6.33
CA GLU A 218 -6.45 -11.75 -5.94
C GLU A 218 -5.52 -10.56 -5.65
N LEU A 219 -4.41 -10.82 -4.95
CA LEU A 219 -3.45 -9.79 -4.58
C LEU A 219 -2.58 -9.34 -5.77
N VAL A 220 -2.22 -10.28 -6.64
CA VAL A 220 -1.38 -10.02 -7.81
C VAL A 220 -2.19 -9.42 -8.96
N GLY A 221 -3.49 -9.72 -9.04
CA GLY A 221 -4.43 -9.23 -10.04
C GLY A 221 -4.35 -9.94 -11.40
N VAL A 222 -3.56 -11.01 -11.53
CA VAL A 222 -3.45 -11.86 -12.73
C VAL A 222 -3.25 -13.32 -12.30
N PRO A 223 -3.58 -14.30 -13.17
CA PRO A 223 -3.29 -15.72 -12.92
C PRO A 223 -1.79 -15.96 -12.69
N LEU A 224 -1.45 -16.92 -11.81
CA LEU A 224 -0.05 -17.25 -11.54
C LEU A 224 0.69 -17.79 -12.77
N GLU A 225 -0.04 -18.35 -13.74
CA GLU A 225 0.52 -18.82 -15.01
C GLU A 225 1.04 -17.68 -15.91
N GLU A 226 0.57 -16.46 -15.71
CA GLU A 226 0.97 -15.28 -16.48
C GLU A 226 2.15 -14.50 -15.86
N VAL A 227 2.58 -14.93 -14.66
CA VAL A 227 3.70 -14.35 -13.91
C VAL A 227 4.93 -15.24 -14.04
#